data_AF-A0A542Y8E1-F1
#
_entry.id   AF-A0A542Y8E1-F1
#
_cell.length_a   1.000
_cell.length_b   1.000
_cell.length_c   1.000
_cell.angle_alpha   90.00
_cell.angle_beta   90.00
_cell.angle_gamma   90.00
#
_symmetry.space_group_name_H-M   'P 1'
#
loop_
_entity.id
_entity.type
_entity.pdbx_description
1 polymer ?
#
loop_
_entity_poly.entity_id
_entity_poly.type
_entity_poly.pdbx_seq_one_letter_code
_entity_poly.pdbx_strand_id
1 'polypeptide(L)'
;MNRVLKVTRLHMNKPGAMFGVPLQIVLVVLVVSALISLMLQRGGLDPASAEYVEGARWNQGMIWSLPGFLVYYGVQAIATTYPFSLALGATRRAHVLGTALANIVLSLFIAAVMVVLLGLELATGHWFIHLYALDVYLLGSGNPLVLFITMFLITFVATSVGGFFGAVWVRFGSKGPTVAALGLALVLVVLLLIFVPQLGEIIAAITRPLLAGVGVGIAALAIFGTWLSMRRASVR
;
A
#
# COMPACT_ATOMS: atom_id res chain seq x y z
N MET A 1 -18.32 -5.61 -25.28
CA MET A 1 -17.06 -5.20 -24.63
C MET A 1 -17.33 -4.76 -23.18
N ASN A 2 -16.70 -5.41 -22.20
CA ASN A 2 -17.00 -5.21 -20.77
C ASN A 2 -16.61 -3.80 -20.30
N ARG A 3 -17.57 -3.04 -19.74
CA ARG A 3 -17.35 -1.65 -19.27
C ARG A 3 -16.33 -1.57 -18.13
N VAL A 4 -16.25 -2.62 -17.29
CA VAL A 4 -15.27 -2.72 -16.20
C VAL A 4 -13.84 -2.69 -16.75
N LEU A 5 -13.55 -3.52 -17.76
CA LEU A 5 -12.23 -3.59 -18.38
C LEU A 5 -11.82 -2.29 -19.07
N LYS A 6 -12.78 -1.55 -19.66
CA LYS A 6 -12.49 -0.23 -20.23
C LYS A 6 -12.02 0.76 -19.16
N VAL A 7 -12.66 0.76 -17.99
CA VAL A 7 -12.22 1.61 -16.86
C VAL A 7 -10.88 1.13 -16.31
N THR A 8 -10.64 -0.17 -16.21
CA THR A 8 -9.32 -0.67 -15.79
C THR A 8 -8.22 -0.18 -16.73
N ARG A 9 -8.44 -0.25 -18.05
CA ARG A 9 -7.50 0.27 -19.05
C ARG A 9 -7.29 1.78 -18.97
N LEU A 10 -8.32 2.53 -18.57
CA LEU A 10 -8.21 3.98 -18.37
C LEU A 10 -7.13 4.33 -17.33
N HIS A 11 -7.06 3.58 -16.23
CA HIS A 11 -6.03 3.78 -15.20
C HIS A 11 -4.62 3.46 -15.70
N MET A 12 -4.50 2.55 -16.67
CA MET A 12 -3.22 2.17 -17.27
C MET A 12 -2.74 3.14 -18.37
N ASN A 13 -3.52 4.18 -18.70
CA ASN A 13 -3.17 5.13 -19.76
C ASN A 13 -1.96 6.02 -19.40
N LYS A 14 -1.64 6.15 -18.11
CA LYS A 14 -0.44 6.83 -17.61
C LYS A 14 0.47 5.83 -16.89
N PRO A 15 1.14 4.92 -17.62
CA PRO A 15 1.95 3.86 -17.02
C PRO A 15 3.11 4.42 -16.18
N GLY A 16 3.64 5.60 -16.54
CA GLY A 16 4.66 6.28 -15.74
C GLY A 16 4.19 6.61 -14.32
N ALA A 17 2.96 7.12 -14.16
CA ALA A 17 2.40 7.41 -12.83
C ALA A 17 2.01 6.12 -12.10
N MET A 18 1.40 5.16 -12.79
CA MET A 18 0.91 3.92 -12.19
C MET A 18 2.05 2.99 -11.75
N PHE A 19 3.05 2.77 -12.61
CA PHE A 19 4.11 1.79 -12.40
C PHE A 19 5.48 2.44 -12.18
N GLY A 20 5.78 3.52 -12.90
CA GLY A 20 7.10 4.17 -12.84
C GLY A 20 7.38 4.83 -11.49
N VAL A 21 6.44 5.61 -10.96
CA VAL A 21 6.65 6.33 -9.69
C VAL A 21 6.86 5.38 -8.50
N PRO A 22 6.08 4.30 -8.29
CA PRO A 22 6.40 3.31 -7.27
C PRO A 22 7.80 2.71 -7.40
N LEU A 23 8.25 2.40 -8.63
CA LEU A 23 9.60 1.89 -8.87
C LEU A 23 10.68 2.90 -8.49
N GLN A 24 10.46 4.18 -8.81
CA GLN A 24 11.38 5.25 -8.43
C GLN A 24 11.47 5.39 -6.91
N ILE A 25 10.34 5.29 -6.19
CA ILE A 25 10.32 5.31 -4.72
C ILE A 25 11.13 4.14 -4.17
N VAL A 26 10.86 2.91 -4.65
CA VAL A 26 11.60 1.71 -4.25
C VAL A 26 13.11 1.86 -4.49
N LEU A 27 13.49 2.37 -5.67
CA LEU A 27 14.90 2.58 -6.02
C LEU A 27 15.57 3.62 -5.11
N VAL A 28 14.91 4.75 -4.85
CA VAL A 28 15.42 5.78 -3.96
C VAL A 28 15.61 5.23 -2.54
N VAL A 29 14.66 4.45 -2.05
CA VAL A 29 14.75 3.83 -0.72
C VAL A 29 15.88 2.81 -0.67
N LEU A 30 16.05 2.00 -1.71
CA LEU A 30 17.17 1.06 -1.81
C LEU A 30 18.51 1.80 -1.73
N VAL A 31 18.65 2.90 -2.49
CA VAL A 31 19.87 3.73 -2.47
C VAL A 31 20.09 4.36 -1.10
N VAL A 32 19.05 4.93 -0.47
CA VAL A 32 19.15 5.53 0.86
C VAL A 32 19.53 4.47 1.91
N SER A 33 18.91 3.28 1.88
CA SER A 33 19.27 2.17 2.77
C SER A 33 20.70 1.69 2.54
N ALA A 34 21.16 1.62 1.29
CA ALA A 34 22.56 1.31 0.96
C ALA A 34 23.52 2.36 1.53
N LEU A 35 23.21 3.65 1.39
CA LEU A 35 24.03 4.74 1.94
C LEU A 35 24.09 4.67 3.47
N ILE A 36 22.97 4.41 4.14
CA ILE A 36 22.93 4.23 5.59
C ILE A 36 23.78 3.03 6.01
N SER A 37 23.63 1.89 5.32
CA SER A 37 24.43 0.69 5.59
C SER A 37 25.93 0.96 5.46
N LEU A 38 26.35 1.64 4.40
CA LEU A 38 27.75 2.03 4.19
C LEU A 38 28.25 3.00 5.25
N MET A 39 27.43 3.98 5.67
CA MET A 39 27.79 4.90 6.75
C MET A 39 28.01 4.16 8.07
N LEU A 40 27.15 3.20 8.40
CA LEU A 40 27.28 2.37 9.60
C LEU A 40 28.58 1.54 9.56
N GLN A 41 28.87 0.89 8.44
CA GLN A 41 30.11 0.11 8.27
C GLN A 41 31.36 0.99 8.35
N ARG A 42 31.33 2.18 7.74
CA ARG A 42 32.41 3.17 7.85
C ARG A 42 32.55 3.74 9.26
N GLY A 43 31.49 3.69 10.06
CA GLY A 43 31.49 4.00 11.49
C GLY A 43 32.13 2.93 12.38
N GLY A 44 32.60 1.82 11.80
CA GLY A 44 33.29 0.75 12.53
C GLY A 44 32.40 -0.43 12.91
N LEU A 45 31.14 -0.46 12.47
CA LEU A 45 30.28 -1.64 12.64
C LEU A 45 30.70 -2.74 11.68
N ASP A 46 31.01 -3.92 12.23
CA ASP A 46 31.35 -5.10 11.42
C ASP A 46 30.09 -5.70 10.80
N PRO A 47 29.95 -5.70 9.46
CA PRO A 47 28.78 -6.28 8.79
C PRO A 47 28.65 -7.80 8.94
N ALA A 48 29.72 -8.50 9.33
CA ALA A 48 29.70 -9.93 9.61
C ALA A 48 29.24 -10.26 11.04
N SER A 49 29.14 -9.25 11.93
CA SER A 49 28.71 -9.47 13.31
C SER A 49 27.22 -9.79 13.40
N ALA A 50 26.86 -10.68 14.34
CA ALA A 50 25.45 -11.06 14.55
C ALA A 50 24.59 -9.87 14.99
N GLU A 51 25.16 -8.94 15.77
CA GLU A 51 24.50 -7.73 16.24
C GLU A 51 24.13 -6.79 15.08
N TYR A 52 25.03 -6.63 14.10
CA TYR A 52 24.74 -5.85 12.90
C TYR A 52 23.59 -6.46 12.10
N VAL A 53 23.61 -7.78 11.87
CA VAL A 53 22.57 -8.48 11.12
C VAL A 53 21.20 -8.36 11.80
N GLU A 54 21.16 -8.49 13.13
CA GLU A 54 19.94 -8.32 13.90
C GLU A 54 19.37 -6.90 13.76
N GLY A 55 20.22 -5.88 13.94
CA GLY A 55 19.82 -4.47 13.76
C GLY A 55 19.38 -4.15 12.33
N ALA A 56 20.10 -4.65 11.33
CA ALA A 56 19.79 -4.41 9.92
C ALA A 56 18.44 -5.01 9.50
N ARG A 57 18.03 -6.15 10.09
CA ARG A 57 16.73 -6.79 9.85
C ARG A 57 15.53 -6.04 10.42
N TRP A 58 15.76 -5.03 11.24
CA TRP A 58 14.75 -4.06 11.69
C TRP A 58 14.55 -2.89 10.74
N ASN A 59 15.22 -2.86 9.59
CA ASN A 59 14.99 -1.85 8.57
C ASN A 59 13.55 -1.92 8.04
N GLN A 60 12.75 -0.88 8.32
CA GLN A 60 11.36 -0.76 7.85
C GLN A 60 11.20 0.26 6.72
N GLY A 61 12.30 0.82 6.18
CA GLY A 61 12.26 1.93 5.22
C GLY A 61 11.43 1.59 3.98
N MET A 62 11.56 0.35 3.48
CA MET A 62 10.85 -0.10 2.30
C MET A 62 9.33 -0.13 2.49
N ILE A 63 8.86 -0.61 3.64
CA ILE A 63 7.42 -0.73 3.95
C ILE A 63 6.77 0.65 4.10
N TRP A 64 7.45 1.59 4.74
CA TRP A 64 6.87 2.91 5.04
C TRP A 64 6.93 3.91 3.89
N SER A 65 7.79 3.67 2.89
CA SER A 65 7.98 4.57 1.76
C SER A 65 6.81 4.62 0.77
N LEU A 66 6.11 3.50 0.57
CA LEU A 66 5.10 3.34 -0.48
C LEU A 66 3.67 3.81 -0.10
N PRO A 67 3.17 3.55 1.13
CA PRO A 67 1.76 3.82 1.45
C PRO A 67 1.30 5.24 1.19
N GLY A 68 2.13 6.25 1.47
CA GLY A 68 1.79 7.66 1.23
C GLY A 68 1.45 7.96 -0.23
N PHE A 69 2.32 7.54 -1.15
CA PHE A 69 2.07 7.66 -2.59
C PHE A 69 0.85 6.83 -3.03
N LEU A 70 0.72 5.60 -2.55
CA LEU A 70 -0.35 4.69 -2.95
C LEU A 70 -1.74 5.16 -2.51
N VAL A 71 -1.85 5.75 -1.32
CA VAL A 71 -3.08 6.41 -0.86
C VAL A 71 -3.40 7.60 -1.76
N TYR A 72 -2.43 8.49 -2.01
CA TYR A 72 -2.61 9.60 -2.94
C TYR A 72 -3.08 9.13 -4.33
N TYR A 73 -2.43 8.09 -4.86
CA TYR A 73 -2.78 7.53 -6.16
C TYR A 73 -4.20 6.95 -6.18
N GLY A 74 -4.62 6.28 -5.10
CA GLY A 74 -6.00 5.83 -4.91
C GLY A 74 -7.01 6.98 -4.92
N VAL A 75 -6.69 8.09 -4.23
CA VAL A 75 -7.53 9.30 -4.24
C VAL A 75 -7.65 9.85 -5.66
N GLN A 76 -6.52 10.02 -6.36
CA GLN A 76 -6.47 10.54 -7.72
C GLN A 76 -7.25 9.65 -8.68
N ALA A 77 -7.09 8.33 -8.57
CA ALA A 77 -7.77 7.35 -9.41
C ALA A 77 -9.29 7.57 -9.42
N ILE A 78 -9.91 7.89 -8.29
CA ILE A 78 -11.34 8.22 -8.26
C ILE A 78 -11.59 9.69 -8.61
N ALA A 79 -10.92 10.61 -7.93
CA ALA A 79 -11.25 12.03 -7.98
C ALA A 79 -11.09 12.65 -9.37
N THR A 80 -10.09 12.23 -10.15
CA THR A 80 -9.81 12.82 -11.47
C THR A 80 -10.38 12.01 -12.62
N THR A 81 -10.56 10.70 -12.48
CA THR A 81 -10.99 9.85 -13.62
C THR A 81 -12.48 9.55 -13.60
N TYR A 82 -13.19 9.79 -12.49
CA TYR A 82 -14.61 9.48 -12.41
C TYR A 82 -15.48 10.29 -13.39
N PRO A 83 -15.45 11.64 -13.43
CA PRO A 83 -16.25 12.41 -14.38
C PRO A 83 -15.95 12.03 -15.83
N PHE A 84 -14.67 11.85 -16.16
CA PHE A 84 -14.23 11.44 -17.48
C PHE A 84 -14.78 10.05 -17.87
N SER A 85 -14.74 9.08 -16.96
CA SER A 85 -15.26 7.74 -17.23
C SER A 85 -16.77 7.73 -17.48
N LEU A 86 -17.52 8.60 -16.79
CA LEU A 86 -18.97 8.73 -17.00
C LEU A 86 -19.29 9.39 -18.33
N ALA A 87 -18.52 10.42 -18.73
CA ALA A 87 -18.63 11.04 -20.05
C ALA A 87 -18.39 10.04 -21.19
N LEU A 88 -17.50 9.06 -20.97
CA LEU A 88 -17.26 7.94 -21.90
C LEU A 88 -18.32 6.82 -21.83
N GLY A 89 -19.41 7.01 -21.08
CA GLY A 89 -20.53 6.07 -20.99
C GLY A 89 -20.35 4.91 -20.00
N ALA A 90 -19.37 4.97 -19.09
CA ALA A 90 -19.25 4.01 -18.00
C ALA A 90 -20.37 4.21 -16.97
N THR A 91 -20.77 3.13 -16.29
CA THR A 91 -21.67 3.24 -15.13
C THR A 91 -20.86 3.46 -13.86
N ARG A 92 -21.49 4.02 -12.82
CA ARG A 92 -20.86 4.19 -11.49
C ARG A 92 -20.32 2.87 -10.92
N ARG A 93 -21.09 1.79 -11.07
CA ARG A 93 -20.68 0.44 -10.65
C ARG A 93 -19.48 -0.06 -11.47
N ALA A 94 -19.51 0.12 -12.79
CA ALA A 94 -18.39 -0.27 -13.65
C ALA A 94 -17.13 0.52 -13.33
N HIS A 95 -17.27 1.80 -12.95
CA HIS A 95 -16.14 2.62 -12.53
C HIS A 95 -15.48 2.06 -11.26
N VAL A 96 -16.24 1.86 -10.19
CA VAL A 96 -15.70 1.35 -8.91
C VAL A 96 -15.05 -0.01 -9.08
N LEU A 97 -15.70 -0.94 -9.77
CA LEU A 97 -15.14 -2.27 -10.01
C LEU A 97 -13.90 -2.22 -10.92
N GLY A 98 -13.90 -1.35 -11.93
CA GLY A 98 -12.77 -1.18 -12.84
C GLY A 98 -11.54 -0.60 -12.13
N THR A 99 -11.76 0.35 -11.22
CA THR A 99 -10.71 0.91 -10.35
C THR A 99 -10.19 -0.11 -9.36
N ALA A 100 -11.07 -0.90 -8.71
CA ALA A 100 -10.64 -1.99 -7.84
C ALA A 100 -9.78 -3.02 -8.57
N LEU A 101 -10.14 -3.36 -9.82
CA LEU A 101 -9.35 -4.26 -10.66
C LEU A 101 -7.99 -3.64 -11.04
N ALA A 102 -7.94 -2.33 -11.33
CA ALA A 102 -6.68 -1.62 -11.56
C ALA A 102 -5.78 -1.60 -10.31
N ASN A 103 -6.37 -1.44 -9.11
CA ASN A 103 -5.65 -1.53 -7.84
C ASN A 103 -5.06 -2.93 -7.63
N ILE A 104 -5.79 -4.00 -7.99
CA ILE A 104 -5.27 -5.38 -7.96
C ILE A 104 -4.07 -5.52 -8.89
N VAL A 105 -4.17 -5.02 -10.13
CA VAL A 105 -3.06 -5.07 -11.11
C VAL A 105 -1.82 -4.35 -10.56
N LEU A 106 -1.98 -3.14 -10.01
CA LEU A 106 -0.88 -2.41 -9.39
C LEU A 106 -0.28 -3.16 -8.20
N SER A 107 -1.13 -3.77 -7.36
CA SER A 107 -0.69 -4.53 -6.18
C SER A 107 0.08 -5.78 -6.57
N LEU A 108 -0.36 -6.50 -7.61
CA LEU A 108 0.38 -7.65 -8.16
C LEU A 108 1.71 -7.21 -8.75
N PHE A 109 1.74 -6.10 -9.48
CA PHE A 109 2.97 -5.55 -10.04
C PHE A 109 3.99 -5.21 -8.96
N ILE A 110 3.59 -4.43 -7.94
CA ILE A 110 4.49 -4.07 -6.84
C ILE A 110 4.95 -5.34 -6.10
N ALA A 111 4.04 -6.23 -5.73
CA ALA A 111 4.42 -7.47 -5.04
C ALA A 111 5.41 -8.32 -5.86
N ALA A 112 5.20 -8.45 -7.17
CA ALA A 112 6.11 -9.19 -8.05
C ALA A 112 7.50 -8.54 -8.14
N VAL A 113 7.57 -7.22 -8.32
CA VAL A 113 8.85 -6.49 -8.33
C VAL A 113 9.60 -6.69 -7.02
N MET A 114 8.91 -6.59 -5.90
CA MET A 114 9.52 -6.74 -4.58
C MET A 114 10.06 -8.16 -4.34
N VAL A 115 9.38 -9.19 -4.84
CA VAL A 115 9.89 -10.57 -4.83
C VAL A 115 11.14 -10.71 -5.69
N VAL A 116 11.16 -10.11 -6.88
CA VAL A 116 12.35 -10.13 -7.77
C VAL A 116 13.53 -9.46 -7.08
N LEU A 117 13.32 -8.29 -6.47
CA LEU A 117 14.37 -7.59 -5.72
C LEU A 117 14.85 -8.39 -4.51
N LEU A 118 13.96 -9.10 -3.79
CA LEU A 118 14.35 -9.98 -2.70
C LEU A 118 15.20 -11.16 -3.23
N GLY A 119 14.82 -11.74 -4.37
CA GLY A 119 15.62 -12.78 -5.01
C GLY A 119 17.03 -12.30 -5.35
N LEU A 120 17.17 -11.07 -5.84
CA LEU A 120 18.47 -10.43 -6.09
C LEU A 120 19.24 -10.18 -4.78
N GLU A 121 18.57 -9.70 -3.73
CA GLU A 121 19.16 -9.49 -2.41
C GLU A 121 19.76 -10.80 -1.88
N LEU A 122 19.00 -11.89 -1.89
CA LEU A 122 19.49 -13.19 -1.41
C LEU A 122 20.59 -13.77 -2.30
N ALA A 123 20.47 -13.66 -3.63
CA ALA A 123 21.45 -14.19 -4.57
C ALA A 123 22.80 -13.46 -4.53
N THR A 124 22.80 -12.18 -4.17
CA THR A 124 24.02 -11.35 -4.07
C THR A 124 24.63 -11.32 -2.67
N GLY A 125 24.09 -12.11 -1.73
CA GLY A 125 24.53 -12.07 -0.34
C GLY A 125 24.25 -10.71 0.30
N HIS A 126 23.03 -10.21 0.12
CA HIS A 126 22.56 -8.90 0.62
C HIS A 126 23.22 -7.72 -0.09
N TRP A 127 23.09 -7.66 -1.42
CA TRP A 127 23.58 -6.57 -2.29
C TRP A 127 25.09 -6.34 -2.25
N PHE A 128 25.89 -7.38 -2.03
CA PHE A 128 27.36 -7.33 -1.90
C PHE A 128 27.90 -6.51 -0.72
N ILE A 129 27.05 -5.77 0.00
CA ILE A 129 27.41 -4.85 1.08
C ILE A 129 26.66 -5.17 2.37
N HIS A 130 26.13 -6.38 2.54
CA HIS A 130 25.35 -6.78 3.71
C HIS A 130 24.13 -5.87 3.98
N LEU A 131 23.50 -5.38 2.91
CA LEU A 131 22.29 -4.55 2.97
C LEU A 131 21.04 -5.41 3.13
N TYR A 132 20.37 -5.29 4.26
CA TYR A 132 19.06 -5.89 4.52
C TYR A 132 17.96 -4.88 4.17
N ALA A 133 17.52 -4.86 2.91
CA ALA A 133 16.46 -3.97 2.45
C ALA A 133 15.09 -4.67 2.41
N LEU A 134 15.08 -5.96 2.06
CA LEU A 134 13.89 -6.77 1.88
C LEU A 134 13.89 -8.02 2.75
N ASP A 135 15.06 -8.57 3.09
CA ASP A 135 15.20 -9.60 4.11
C ASP A 135 15.09 -9.00 5.52
N VAL A 136 13.86 -8.61 5.89
CA VAL A 136 13.56 -7.97 7.18
C VAL A 136 12.40 -8.67 7.88
N TYR A 137 12.31 -8.57 9.21
CA TYR A 137 11.33 -9.33 10.00
C TYR A 137 9.88 -9.10 9.56
N LEU A 138 9.56 -7.83 9.26
CA LEU A 138 8.21 -7.43 8.88
C LEU A 138 7.81 -7.96 7.50
N LEU A 139 8.76 -8.10 6.57
CA LEU A 139 8.53 -8.67 5.23
C LEU A 139 8.63 -10.20 5.19
N GLY A 140 8.94 -10.85 6.32
CA GLY A 140 8.96 -12.31 6.41
C GLY A 140 10.36 -12.93 6.34
N SER A 141 11.41 -12.17 6.63
CA SER A 141 12.77 -12.67 6.81
C SER A 141 13.23 -13.59 5.67
N GLY A 142 13.14 -13.09 4.43
CA GLY A 142 13.60 -13.80 3.24
C GLY A 142 12.58 -14.75 2.62
N ASN A 143 11.40 -14.93 3.23
CA ASN A 143 10.34 -15.74 2.63
C ASN A 143 9.61 -14.97 1.50
N PRO A 144 9.73 -15.39 0.23
CA PRO A 144 9.16 -14.65 -0.90
C PRO A 144 7.64 -14.66 -0.93
N LEU A 145 6.99 -15.74 -0.46
CA LEU A 145 5.53 -15.82 -0.42
C LEU A 145 4.95 -14.85 0.61
N VAL A 146 5.59 -14.77 1.78
CA VAL A 146 5.19 -13.84 2.85
C VAL A 146 5.39 -12.39 2.41
N LEU A 147 6.51 -12.08 1.76
CA LEU A 147 6.77 -10.76 1.19
C LEU A 147 5.72 -10.41 0.12
N PHE A 148 5.42 -11.34 -0.79
CA PHE A 148 4.44 -11.14 -1.85
C PHE A 148 3.06 -10.78 -1.29
N ILE A 149 2.55 -11.60 -0.36
CA ILE A 149 1.23 -11.39 0.26
C ILE A 149 1.20 -10.06 1.03
N THR A 150 2.25 -9.78 1.81
CA THR A 150 2.37 -8.54 2.58
C THR A 150 2.34 -7.32 1.68
N MET A 151 3.18 -7.27 0.64
CA MET A 151 3.25 -6.11 -0.27
C MET A 151 2.00 -5.96 -1.15
N PHE A 152 1.40 -7.08 -1.57
CA PHE A 152 0.12 -7.06 -2.27
C PHE A 152 -0.96 -6.42 -1.40
N LEU A 153 -1.11 -6.87 -0.15
CA LEU A 153 -2.15 -6.36 0.75
C LEU A 153 -1.92 -4.92 1.16
N ILE A 154 -0.68 -4.53 1.48
CA ILE A 154 -0.34 -3.12 1.79
C ILE A 154 -0.74 -2.23 0.61
N THR A 155 -0.38 -2.62 -0.61
CA THR A 155 -0.68 -1.83 -1.80
C THR A 155 -2.19 -1.76 -2.07
N PHE A 156 -2.87 -2.89 -1.97
CA PHE A 156 -4.29 -2.99 -2.25
C PHE A 156 -5.12 -2.22 -1.22
N VAL A 157 -4.75 -2.30 0.06
CA VAL A 157 -5.37 -1.53 1.14
C VAL A 157 -5.14 -0.03 0.95
N ALA A 158 -3.88 0.38 0.75
CA ALA A 158 -3.54 1.80 0.59
C ALA A 158 -4.32 2.46 -0.57
N THR A 159 -4.31 1.82 -1.74
CA THR A 159 -5.02 2.33 -2.92
C THR A 159 -6.54 2.29 -2.75
N SER A 160 -7.10 1.28 -2.07
CA SER A 160 -8.54 1.19 -1.81
C SER A 160 -9.02 2.23 -0.79
N VAL A 161 -8.26 2.45 0.28
CA VAL A 161 -8.52 3.51 1.27
C VAL A 161 -8.41 4.88 0.62
N GLY A 162 -7.38 5.11 -0.21
CA GLY A 162 -7.28 6.31 -1.02
C GLY A 162 -8.51 6.52 -1.91
N GLY A 163 -8.96 5.47 -2.61
CA GLY A 163 -10.17 5.50 -3.43
C GLY A 163 -11.42 5.90 -2.65
N PHE A 164 -11.56 5.41 -1.42
CA PHE A 164 -12.65 5.81 -0.53
C PHE A 164 -12.63 7.32 -0.23
N PHE A 165 -11.48 7.87 0.17
CA PHE A 165 -11.36 9.32 0.40
C PHE A 165 -11.60 10.13 -0.88
N GLY A 166 -11.14 9.65 -2.03
CA GLY A 166 -11.43 10.25 -3.33
C GLY A 166 -12.93 10.27 -3.65
N ALA A 167 -13.66 9.19 -3.38
CA ALA A 167 -15.11 9.14 -3.56
C ALA A 167 -15.87 10.07 -2.60
N VAL A 168 -15.42 10.15 -1.35
CA VAL A 168 -15.96 11.09 -0.36
C VAL A 168 -15.74 12.53 -0.80
N TRP A 169 -14.55 12.87 -1.31
CA TRP A 169 -14.25 14.19 -1.88
C TRP A 169 -15.19 14.52 -3.04
N VAL A 170 -15.33 13.60 -4.01
CA VAL A 170 -16.21 13.81 -5.17
C VAL A 170 -17.65 14.07 -4.76
N ARG A 171 -18.14 13.43 -3.69
CA ARG A 171 -19.52 13.59 -3.23
C ARG A 171 -19.75 14.82 -2.36
N PHE A 172 -18.86 15.07 -1.40
CA PHE A 172 -19.10 16.03 -0.32
C PHE A 172 -18.17 17.26 -0.39
N GLY A 173 -17.32 17.34 -1.41
CA GLY A 173 -16.31 18.37 -1.55
C GLY A 173 -15.25 18.29 -0.46
N SER A 174 -14.60 19.42 -0.17
CA SER A 174 -13.45 19.48 0.74
C SER A 174 -13.74 19.11 2.18
N LYS A 175 -14.96 19.38 2.66
CA LYS A 175 -15.38 19.01 4.03
C LYS A 175 -15.53 17.51 4.22
N GLY A 176 -15.81 16.76 3.14
CA GLY A 176 -16.06 15.32 3.20
C GLY A 176 -14.89 14.53 3.78
N PRO A 177 -13.71 14.57 3.15
CA PRO A 177 -12.54 13.84 3.65
C PRO A 177 -12.13 14.26 5.06
N THR A 178 -12.25 15.54 5.42
CA THR A 178 -11.94 16.01 6.77
C THR A 178 -12.86 15.37 7.80
N VAL A 179 -14.18 15.38 7.57
CA VAL A 179 -15.15 14.75 8.49
C VAL A 179 -14.96 13.24 8.53
N ALA A 180 -14.70 12.59 7.39
CA ALA A 180 -14.44 11.15 7.35
C ALA A 180 -13.17 10.77 8.10
N ALA A 181 -12.09 11.55 7.97
CA ALA A 181 -10.83 11.35 8.66
C ALA A 181 -10.98 11.58 10.18
N LEU A 182 -11.66 12.65 10.59
CA LEU A 182 -11.95 12.92 12.00
C LEU A 182 -12.85 11.84 12.62
N GLY A 183 -13.87 11.39 11.90
CA GLY A 183 -14.73 10.30 12.34
C GLY A 183 -13.96 8.99 12.49
N LEU A 184 -13.10 8.65 11.54
CA LEU A 184 -12.23 7.48 11.63
C LEU A 184 -11.26 7.59 12.81
N ALA A 185 -10.63 8.75 13.01
CA ALA A 185 -9.74 9.01 14.13
C ALA A 185 -10.46 8.85 15.48
N LEU A 186 -11.67 9.40 15.60
CA LEU A 186 -12.50 9.26 16.80
C LEU A 186 -12.85 7.80 17.07
N VAL A 187 -13.25 7.05 16.05
CA VAL A 187 -13.54 5.60 16.18
C VAL A 187 -12.30 4.85 16.65
N LEU A 188 -11.13 5.10 16.06
CA LEU A 188 -9.87 4.46 16.47
C LEU A 188 -9.50 4.80 17.92
N VAL A 189 -9.66 6.06 18.33
CA VAL A 189 -9.42 6.48 19.73
C VAL A 189 -10.38 5.78 20.68
N VAL A 190 -11.68 5.71 20.36
CA VAL A 190 -12.67 5.01 21.20
C VAL A 190 -12.37 3.52 21.29
N LEU A 191 -12.02 2.88 20.17
CA LEU A 191 -11.62 1.47 20.17
C LEU A 191 -10.38 1.25 21.04
N LEU A 192 -9.35 2.10 20.92
CA LEU A 192 -8.18 2.02 21.77
C LEU A 192 -8.57 2.18 23.26
N LEU A 193 -9.38 3.17 23.63
CA LEU A 193 -9.82 3.35 25.02
C LEU A 193 -10.55 2.13 25.57
N ILE A 194 -11.34 1.44 24.76
CA ILE A 194 -12.07 0.22 25.15
C ILE A 194 -11.13 -0.98 25.30
N PHE A 195 -10.18 -1.14 24.38
CA PHE A 195 -9.35 -2.34 24.27
C PHE A 195 -7.95 -2.21 24.88
N VAL A 196 -7.56 -1.04 25.40
CA VAL A 196 -6.29 -0.81 26.11
C VAL A 196 -6.00 -1.88 27.17
N PRO A 197 -6.96 -2.27 28.05
CA PRO A 197 -6.71 -3.28 29.09
C PRO A 197 -6.34 -4.66 28.52
N GLN A 198 -6.81 -4.99 27.32
CA GLN A 198 -6.60 -6.29 26.66
C GLN A 198 -5.48 -6.25 25.60
N LEU A 199 -4.75 -5.13 25.45
CA LEU A 199 -3.74 -5.00 24.39
C LEU A 199 -2.68 -6.08 24.43
N GLY A 200 -2.25 -6.53 25.61
CA GLY A 200 -1.27 -7.61 25.74
C GLY A 200 -1.77 -8.91 25.11
N GLU A 201 -3.00 -9.30 25.41
CA GLU A 201 -3.64 -10.49 24.84
C GLU A 201 -3.89 -10.34 23.34
N ILE A 202 -4.34 -9.17 22.90
CA ILE A 202 -4.57 -8.86 21.49
C ILE A 202 -3.25 -9.00 20.71
N ILE A 203 -2.18 -8.36 21.18
CA ILE A 203 -0.86 -8.40 20.54
C ILE A 203 -0.33 -9.84 20.49
N ALA A 204 -0.48 -10.60 21.58
CA ALA A 204 -0.09 -12.00 21.61
C ALA A 204 -0.89 -12.88 20.63
N ALA A 205 -2.15 -12.53 20.38
CA ALA A 205 -3.02 -13.22 19.42
C ALA A 205 -2.82 -12.78 17.95
N ILE A 206 -2.01 -11.73 17.69
CA ILE A 206 -1.74 -11.29 16.31
C ILE A 206 -0.97 -12.37 15.56
N THR A 207 -1.60 -12.91 14.54
CA THR A 207 -0.97 -13.83 13.59
C THR A 207 -0.96 -13.22 12.19
N ARG A 208 -0.02 -13.65 11.33
CA ARG A 208 0.06 -13.17 9.94
C ARG A 208 -1.25 -13.40 9.15
N PRO A 209 -1.93 -14.58 9.25
CA PRO A 209 -3.21 -14.78 8.59
C PRO A 209 -4.32 -13.84 9.10
N LEU A 210 -4.34 -13.54 10.41
CA LEU A 210 -5.29 -12.59 10.98
C LEU A 210 -5.07 -11.19 10.40
N LEU A 211 -3.82 -10.71 10.36
CA LEU A 211 -3.49 -9.42 9.75
C LEU A 211 -3.87 -9.38 8.26
N ALA A 212 -3.65 -10.47 7.54
CA ALA A 212 -4.05 -10.58 6.14
C ALA A 212 -5.57 -10.48 5.98
N GLY A 213 -6.33 -11.19 6.82
CA GLY A 213 -7.80 -11.14 6.85
C GLY A 213 -8.32 -9.73 7.18
N VAL A 214 -7.74 -9.06 8.17
CA VAL A 214 -8.06 -7.66 8.52
C VAL A 214 -7.78 -6.73 7.33
N GLY A 215 -6.63 -6.89 6.66
CA GLY A 215 -6.30 -6.11 5.46
C GLY A 215 -7.32 -6.28 4.34
N VAL A 216 -7.73 -7.52 4.04
CA VAL A 216 -8.79 -7.80 3.06
C VAL A 216 -10.12 -7.15 3.49
N GLY A 217 -10.47 -7.24 4.77
CA GLY A 217 -11.67 -6.60 5.33
C GLY A 217 -11.66 -5.08 5.15
N ILE A 218 -10.54 -4.42 5.46
CA ILE A 218 -10.38 -2.97 5.28
C ILE A 218 -10.52 -2.59 3.80
N ALA A 219 -9.86 -3.31 2.89
CA ALA A 219 -9.97 -3.03 1.47
C ALA A 219 -11.40 -3.21 0.95
N ALA A 220 -12.09 -4.28 1.37
CA ALA A 220 -13.48 -4.54 1.02
C ALA A 220 -14.42 -3.44 1.53
N LEU A 221 -14.26 -3.01 2.79
CA LEU A 221 -15.00 -1.90 3.38
C LEU A 221 -14.74 -0.58 2.65
N ALA A 222 -13.48 -0.31 2.28
CA ALA A 222 -13.12 0.89 1.53
C ALA A 222 -13.74 0.90 0.12
N ILE A 223 -13.71 -0.23 -0.60
CA ILE A 223 -14.37 -0.37 -1.92
C ILE A 223 -15.89 -0.23 -1.78
N PHE A 224 -16.48 -0.83 -0.76
CA PHE A 224 -17.92 -0.70 -0.49
C PHE A 224 -18.29 0.76 -0.15
N GLY A 225 -17.50 1.43 0.69
CA GLY A 225 -17.66 2.85 1.02
C GLY A 225 -17.49 3.76 -0.21
N THR A 226 -16.57 3.40 -1.11
CA THR A 226 -16.38 4.06 -2.41
C THR A 226 -17.66 3.96 -3.24
N TRP A 227 -18.21 2.76 -3.40
CA TRP A 227 -19.48 2.54 -4.09
C TRP A 227 -20.64 3.30 -3.46
N LEU A 228 -20.76 3.26 -2.13
CA LEU A 228 -21.83 3.94 -1.38
C LEU A 228 -21.77 5.47 -1.54
N SER A 229 -20.57 6.02 -1.56
CA SER A 229 -20.34 7.44 -1.80
C SER A 229 -20.69 7.80 -3.24
N MET A 230 -20.22 7.04 -4.22
CA MET A 230 -20.42 7.37 -5.63
C MET A 230 -21.85 7.19 -6.11
N ARG A 231 -22.65 6.28 -5.51
CA ARG A 231 -24.03 6.01 -5.95
C ARG A 231 -24.94 7.25 -5.98
N ARG A 232 -24.65 8.30 -5.21
CA ARG A 232 -25.40 9.57 -5.18
C ARG A 232 -24.54 10.80 -5.52
N ALA A 233 -23.30 10.62 -5.95
CA ALA A 233 -22.43 11.75 -6.30
C ALA A 233 -22.97 12.47 -7.55
N SER A 234 -23.05 13.80 -7.53
CA SER A 234 -23.30 14.59 -8.74
C SER A 234 -22.01 14.70 -9.54
N VAL A 235 -22.14 14.65 -10.87
CA VAL A 235 -21.03 14.97 -11.76
C VAL A 235 -20.95 16.49 -11.79
N ARG A 236 -19.82 17.05 -11.35
CA ARG A 236 -19.51 18.47 -11.46
C ARG A 236 -18.37 18.64 -12.45
#